data_AF-A0A4S3J526-F1
#
_entry.id   AF-A0A4S3J526-F1
#
_cell.length_a   1.000
_cell.length_b   1.000
_cell.length_c   1.000
_cell.angle_alpha   90.00
_cell.angle_beta   90.00
_cell.angle_gamma   90.00
#
_symmetry.space_group_name_H-M   'P 1'
#
loop_
_entity.id
_entity.type
_entity.pdbx_description
1 polymer ?
#
loop_
_entity_poly.entity_id
_entity_poly.type
_entity_poly.pdbx_seq_one_letter_code
_entity_poly.pdbx_strand_id
1 'polypeptide(L)'
;MLSGTVTHGGGSCQLSLSYDNGRTFKVIQSMIGGCPLQSKYGFQIPADAAKGQALFAWTWFNLQGNREMYMNCAVVEIDGGSGSIESFGQGYPDLFVANVGNNCHTVEGQQTIFPHPGKSVLYGAGLTGTEPPYPICAR
;
A
#
# COMPACT_ATOMS: atom_id res chain seq x y z
N MET A 1 4.53 -14.03 -4.12
CA MET A 1 4.69 -14.12 -5.59
C MET A 1 3.52 -13.35 -6.18
N LEU A 2 3.78 -12.36 -7.03
CA LEU A 2 2.73 -11.70 -7.80
C LEU A 2 2.64 -12.44 -9.14
N SER A 3 1.45 -12.91 -9.49
CA SER A 3 1.21 -13.68 -10.71
C SER A 3 0.19 -12.95 -11.57
N GLY A 4 0.58 -12.60 -12.80
CA GLY A 4 -0.24 -11.89 -13.77
C GLY A 4 0.56 -11.64 -15.05
N THR A 5 -0.10 -11.60 -16.20
CA THR A 5 0.56 -11.42 -17.51
C THR A 5 0.68 -9.97 -17.94
N VAL A 6 -0.06 -9.06 -17.29
CA VAL A 6 -0.13 -7.64 -17.65
C VAL A 6 0.28 -6.79 -16.44
N THR A 7 1.41 -6.10 -16.55
CA THR A 7 1.96 -5.27 -15.47
C THR A 7 1.51 -3.82 -15.53
N HIS A 8 0.76 -3.43 -16.57
CA HIS A 8 0.26 -2.07 -16.77
C HIS A 8 1.33 -0.97 -16.62
N GLY A 9 2.57 -1.25 -17.03
CA GLY A 9 3.70 -0.33 -16.89
C GLY A 9 4.12 -0.05 -15.44
N GLY A 10 3.63 -0.85 -14.48
CA GLY A 10 3.85 -0.66 -13.06
C GLY A 10 2.80 0.26 -12.44
N GLY A 11 3.25 1.20 -11.62
CA GLY A 11 2.38 2.00 -10.75
C GLY A 11 2.95 2.08 -9.34
N SER A 12 2.07 2.30 -8.37
CA SER A 12 2.42 2.37 -6.95
C SER A 12 1.59 1.39 -6.13
N CYS A 13 2.20 0.84 -5.08
CA CYS A 13 1.59 -0.16 -4.22
C CYS A 13 1.70 0.23 -2.74
N GLN A 14 0.80 -0.30 -1.91
CA GLN A 14 0.96 -0.29 -0.46
C GLN A 14 0.84 -1.70 0.10
N LEU A 15 1.62 -1.96 1.15
CA LEU A 15 1.47 -3.10 2.03
C LEU A 15 0.86 -2.61 3.33
N SER A 16 -0.15 -3.30 3.83
CA SER A 16 -0.87 -2.89 5.03
C SER A 16 -1.28 -4.07 5.91
N LEU A 17 -1.55 -3.78 7.18
CA LEU A 17 -2.08 -4.73 8.15
C LEU A 17 -3.45 -4.25 8.67
N SER A 18 -4.33 -5.21 8.92
CA SER A 18 -5.60 -5.00 9.59
C SER A 18 -5.75 -5.99 10.74
N TYR A 19 -6.12 -5.47 11.92
CA TYR A 19 -6.43 -6.27 13.13
C TYR A 19 -7.92 -6.27 13.46
N ASP A 20 -8.75 -5.66 12.62
CA ASP A 20 -10.18 -5.45 12.85
C ASP A 20 -11.03 -6.14 11.77
N ASN A 21 -10.56 -7.30 11.29
CA ASN A 21 -11.21 -8.11 10.26
C ASN A 21 -11.42 -7.37 8.93
N GLY A 22 -10.48 -6.51 8.55
CA GLY A 22 -10.47 -5.81 7.26
C GLY A 22 -11.33 -4.57 7.23
N ARG A 23 -11.77 -4.03 8.38
CA ARG A 23 -12.50 -2.76 8.43
C ARG A 23 -11.57 -1.57 8.21
N THR A 24 -10.37 -1.63 8.77
CA THR A 24 -9.32 -0.63 8.55
C THR A 24 -7.99 -1.31 8.24
N PHE A 25 -7.23 -0.70 7.34
CA PHE A 25 -5.92 -1.17 6.93
C PHE A 25 -4.89 -0.07 7.17
N LYS A 26 -3.81 -0.40 7.87
CA LYS A 26 -2.76 0.53 8.24
C LYS A 26 -1.48 0.23 7.46
N VAL A 27 -0.95 1.22 6.78
CA VAL A 27 0.15 1.08 5.82
C VAL A 27 1.46 0.82 6.56
N ILE A 28 2.10 -0.33 6.29
CA ILE A 28 3.42 -0.66 6.82
C ILE A 28 4.55 -0.36 5.83
N GLN A 29 4.26 -0.36 4.52
CA GLN A 29 5.22 0.01 3.49
C GLN A 29 4.53 0.55 2.24
N SER A 30 5.08 1.61 1.66
CA SER A 30 4.68 2.12 0.34
C SER A 30 5.79 1.87 -0.68
N MET A 31 5.39 1.48 -1.89
CA MET A 31 6.27 1.38 -3.05
C MET A 31 5.74 2.36 -4.10
N ILE A 32 6.42 3.49 -4.25
CA ILE A 32 5.97 4.59 -5.10
C ILE A 32 6.75 4.52 -6.42
N GLY A 33 6.04 4.18 -7.49
CA GLY A 33 6.61 3.96 -8.81
C GLY A 33 7.25 2.58 -9.00
N GLY A 34 7.05 2.00 -10.19
CA GLY A 34 7.65 0.74 -10.60
C GLY A 34 7.11 -0.53 -9.92
N CYS A 35 6.06 -0.43 -9.10
CA CYS A 35 5.37 -1.60 -8.55
C CYS A 35 4.20 -2.02 -9.45
N PRO A 36 3.98 -3.32 -9.76
CA PRO A 36 4.73 -4.50 -9.36
C PRO A 36 5.66 -5.03 -10.46
N LEU A 37 6.59 -4.23 -10.98
CA LEU A 37 7.48 -4.69 -12.07
C LEU A 37 8.50 -5.76 -11.63
N GLN A 38 8.70 -5.94 -10.31
CA GLN A 38 9.53 -7.01 -9.77
C GLN A 38 8.66 -8.22 -9.41
N SER A 39 9.18 -9.43 -9.59
CA SER A 39 8.47 -10.68 -9.27
C SER A 39 8.43 -10.99 -7.76
N LYS A 40 9.34 -10.38 -6.99
CA LYS A 40 9.49 -10.56 -5.54
C LYS A 40 9.80 -9.23 -4.89
N TYR A 41 9.14 -8.96 -3.76
CA TYR A 41 9.36 -7.81 -2.91
C TYR A 41 9.68 -8.30 -1.50
N GLY A 42 10.82 -7.87 -0.97
CA GLY A 42 11.14 -8.04 0.45
C GLY A 42 10.54 -6.89 1.25
N PHE A 43 9.91 -7.21 2.37
CA PHE A 43 9.45 -6.23 3.35
C PHE A 43 9.69 -6.77 4.76
N GLN A 44 9.55 -5.90 5.75
CA GLN A 44 9.66 -6.26 7.16
C GLN A 44 8.36 -5.91 7.87
N ILE A 45 7.89 -6.80 8.74
CA ILE A 45 6.83 -6.45 9.68
C ILE A 45 7.42 -5.47 10.70
N PRO A 46 6.79 -4.31 10.95
CA PRO A 46 7.31 -3.38 11.93
C PRO A 46 7.41 -4.01 13.32
N ALA A 47 8.49 -3.69 14.05
CA ALA A 47 8.69 -4.24 15.39
C ALA A 47 7.60 -3.80 16.40
N ASP A 48 6.97 -2.65 16.16
CA ASP A 48 5.83 -2.12 16.92
C ASP A 48 4.46 -2.62 16.43
N ALA A 49 4.43 -3.61 15.53
CA ALA A 49 3.20 -4.33 15.20
C ALA A 49 2.67 -5.08 16.44
N ALA A 50 1.36 -5.26 16.50
CA ALA A 50 0.74 -6.09 17.54
C ALA A 50 0.99 -7.57 17.23
N LYS A 51 1.32 -8.35 18.27
CA LYS A 51 1.39 -9.81 18.13
C LYS A 51 0.00 -10.40 17.90
N GLY A 52 -0.08 -11.44 17.07
CA GLY A 52 -1.29 -12.22 16.84
C GLY A 52 -1.74 -12.24 15.38
N GLN A 53 -2.96 -12.72 15.16
CA GLN A 53 -3.55 -12.81 13.83
C GLN A 53 -3.87 -11.43 13.26
N ALA A 54 -3.53 -11.22 11.99
CA ALA A 54 -3.86 -10.03 11.22
C ALA A 54 -4.19 -10.39 9.76
N LEU A 55 -4.84 -9.48 9.05
CA LEU A 55 -4.89 -9.51 7.59
C LEU A 55 -3.76 -8.65 7.03
N PHE A 56 -2.93 -9.26 6.20
CA PHE A 56 -1.99 -8.56 5.34
C PHE A 56 -2.67 -8.25 4.02
N ALA A 57 -2.54 -7.01 3.52
CA ALA A 57 -3.02 -6.63 2.21
C ALA A 57 -1.92 -6.03 1.35
N TRP A 58 -1.88 -6.45 0.09
CA TRP A 58 -1.18 -5.76 -0.99
C TRP A 58 -2.20 -5.04 -1.84
N THR A 59 -2.03 -3.73 -2.02
CA THR A 59 -2.80 -2.93 -2.97
C THR A 59 -1.91 -2.34 -4.05
N TRP A 60 -2.49 -2.12 -5.23
CA TRP A 60 -1.79 -1.57 -6.38
C TRP A 60 -2.70 -0.67 -7.22
N PHE A 61 -2.15 0.48 -7.59
CA PHE A 61 -2.73 1.43 -8.53
C PHE A 61 -1.88 1.45 -9.80
N ASN A 62 -2.46 0.95 -10.89
CA ASN A 62 -1.77 0.73 -12.15
C ASN A 62 -1.48 2.04 -12.91
N LEU A 63 -0.30 2.09 -13.54
CA LEU A 63 0.14 3.26 -14.30
C LEU A 63 -0.67 3.41 -15.60
N GLN A 64 -0.82 2.33 -16.37
CA GLN A 64 -1.43 2.33 -17.70
C GLN A 64 -2.74 1.53 -17.75
N GLY A 65 -3.68 1.92 -18.61
CA GLY A 65 -4.98 1.25 -18.79
C GLY A 65 -6.11 1.87 -17.97
N ASN A 66 -7.10 1.06 -17.57
CA ASN A 66 -8.22 1.54 -16.77
C ASN A 66 -7.74 2.04 -15.40
N ARG A 67 -8.48 2.97 -14.80
CA ARG A 67 -8.18 3.47 -13.45
C ARG A 67 -8.71 2.44 -12.46
N GLU A 68 -7.82 1.58 -11.97
CA GLU A 68 -8.18 0.43 -11.13
C GLU A 68 -7.46 0.48 -9.79
N MET A 69 -8.03 -0.20 -8.80
CA MET A 69 -7.38 -0.51 -7.54
C MET A 69 -7.40 -2.03 -7.39
N TYR A 70 -6.21 -2.63 -7.43
CA TYR A 70 -6.04 -4.04 -7.18
C TYR A 70 -5.81 -4.26 -5.69
N MET A 71 -6.39 -5.32 -5.12
CA MET A 71 -6.19 -5.68 -3.72
C MET A 71 -6.19 -7.20 -3.57
N ASN A 72 -5.17 -7.73 -2.89
CA ASN A 72 -5.16 -9.12 -2.45
C ASN A 72 -4.77 -9.19 -0.97
N CYS A 73 -5.52 -10.00 -0.21
CA CYS A 73 -5.36 -10.17 1.23
C CYS A 73 -4.88 -11.59 1.57
N ALA A 74 -4.12 -11.70 2.65
CA ALA A 74 -3.70 -12.96 3.25
C ALA A 74 -3.89 -12.88 4.77
N VAL A 75 -4.37 -13.97 5.38
CA VAL A 75 -4.34 -14.11 6.84
C VAL A 75 -2.91 -14.45 7.25
N VAL A 76 -2.38 -13.72 8.22
CA VAL A 76 -1.03 -13.89 8.74
C VAL A 76 -1.04 -13.96 10.27
N GLU A 77 -0.07 -14.66 10.83
CA GLU A 77 0.22 -14.64 12.27
C GLU A 77 1.51 -13.83 12.47
N ILE A 78 1.43 -12.73 13.21
CA ILE A 78 2.59 -11.89 13.54
C ILE A 78 3.18 -12.38 14.83
N ASP A 79 4.42 -12.84 14.77
CA ASP A 79 5.23 -13.16 15.95
C ASP A 79 6.26 -12.04 16.23
N GLY A 80 6.67 -11.92 17.50
CA GLY A 80 7.73 -10.98 17.91
C GLY A 80 7.36 -9.49 17.95
N GLY A 81 6.12 -9.10 17.64
CA GLY A 81 5.66 -7.71 17.75
C GLY A 81 5.54 -7.25 19.21
N SER A 82 6.04 -6.05 19.51
CA SER A 82 6.04 -5.48 20.86
C SER A 82 4.95 -4.42 21.11
N GLY A 83 4.17 -4.07 20.09
CA GLY A 83 3.13 -3.06 20.17
C GLY A 83 1.75 -3.60 20.57
N SER A 84 0.77 -2.69 20.66
CA SER A 84 -0.65 -3.02 20.79
C SER A 84 -1.41 -2.65 19.51
N ILE A 85 -2.61 -3.23 19.32
CA ILE A 85 -3.49 -2.88 18.19
C ILE A 85 -3.80 -1.37 18.19
N GLU A 86 -3.99 -0.80 19.38
CA GLU A 86 -4.26 0.63 19.55
C GLU A 86 -3.06 1.50 19.13
N SER A 87 -1.87 1.21 19.67
CA SER A 87 -0.67 1.99 19.35
C SER A 87 -0.31 1.88 17.87
N PHE A 88 -0.50 0.70 17.28
CA PHE A 88 -0.30 0.46 15.86
C PHE A 88 -1.32 1.24 15.01
N GLY A 89 -2.61 1.20 15.37
CA GLY A 89 -3.67 1.91 14.67
C GLY A 89 -3.51 3.44 14.65
N GLN A 90 -2.91 4.01 15.71
CA GLN A 90 -2.58 5.43 15.81
C GLN A 90 -1.25 5.78 15.15
N GLY A 91 -0.27 4.86 15.17
CA GLY A 91 1.09 5.09 14.69
C GLY A 91 1.30 4.92 13.19
N TYR A 92 0.32 4.37 12.47
CA TYR A 92 0.39 4.09 11.03
C TYR A 92 -0.80 4.71 10.28
N PRO A 93 -0.59 5.23 9.06
CA PRO A 93 -1.66 5.88 8.32
C PRO A 93 -2.62 4.86 7.70
N ASP A 94 -3.83 5.31 7.43
CA ASP A 94 -4.81 4.54 6.68
C ASP A 94 -4.34 4.29 5.24
N LEU A 95 -4.67 3.10 4.74
CA LEU A 95 -4.50 2.69 3.35
C LEU A 95 -5.14 3.71 2.40
N PHE A 96 -4.43 4.07 1.35
CA PHE A 96 -4.97 4.91 0.29
C PHE A 96 -6.00 4.12 -0.53
N VAL A 97 -7.15 4.74 -0.80
CA VAL A 97 -8.26 4.14 -1.55
C VAL A 97 -8.69 5.09 -2.67
N ALA A 98 -8.68 4.59 -3.90
CA ALA A 98 -9.13 5.30 -5.09
C ALA A 98 -9.73 4.29 -6.08
N ASN A 99 -10.39 4.79 -7.14
CA ASN A 99 -10.86 3.97 -8.26
C ASN A 99 -11.94 2.92 -7.91
N VAL A 100 -12.63 3.09 -6.78
CA VAL A 100 -13.66 2.14 -6.29
C VAL A 100 -15.04 2.78 -6.11
N GLY A 101 -15.34 3.81 -6.92
CA GLY A 101 -16.60 4.56 -6.81
C GLY A 101 -16.66 5.54 -5.64
N ASN A 102 -15.50 5.92 -5.09
CA ASN A 102 -15.37 6.84 -3.95
C ASN A 102 -15.05 8.29 -4.36
N ASN A 103 -15.30 8.68 -5.62
CA ASN A 103 -14.98 10.00 -6.20
C ASN A 103 -13.48 10.39 -6.12
N CYS A 104 -12.60 9.44 -5.83
CA CYS A 104 -11.15 9.60 -5.87
C CYS A 104 -10.60 8.78 -7.02
N HIS A 105 -9.89 9.42 -7.94
CA HIS A 105 -9.42 8.80 -9.17
C HIS A 105 -7.93 9.05 -9.37
N THR A 106 -7.19 7.98 -9.65
CA THR A 106 -5.82 8.10 -10.19
C THR A 106 -5.87 8.54 -11.66
N VAL A 107 -4.75 9.03 -12.19
CA VAL A 107 -4.65 9.46 -13.59
C VAL A 107 -3.69 8.55 -14.36
N GLU A 108 -4.10 8.20 -15.58
CA GLU A 108 -3.30 7.37 -16.47
C GLU A 108 -1.96 8.01 -16.82
N GLY A 109 -0.90 7.21 -16.83
CA GLY A 109 0.45 7.67 -17.09
C GLY A 109 1.10 8.45 -15.94
N GLN A 110 0.41 8.62 -14.81
CA GLN A 110 0.96 9.29 -13.63
C GLN A 110 1.09 8.34 -12.45
N GLN A 111 2.25 8.38 -11.80
CA GLN A 111 2.49 7.59 -10.59
C GLN A 111 1.64 8.12 -9.45
N THR A 112 1.03 7.21 -8.69
CA THR A 112 0.33 7.59 -7.46
C THR A 112 1.37 7.86 -6.37
N ILE A 113 1.47 9.11 -5.91
CA ILE A 113 2.30 9.54 -4.79
C ILE A 113 1.40 9.64 -3.56
N PHE A 114 1.48 8.66 -2.66
CA PHE A 114 0.55 8.60 -1.54
C PHE A 114 0.71 9.81 -0.59
N PRO A 115 -0.38 10.48 -0.19
CA PRO A 115 -0.30 11.61 0.76
C PRO A 115 0.19 11.19 2.14
N HIS A 116 -0.05 9.94 2.51
CA HIS A 116 0.41 9.36 3.77
C HIS A 116 1.10 8.02 3.50
N PRO A 117 2.37 8.03 3.06
CA PRO A 117 3.06 6.82 2.62
C PRO A 117 3.55 5.94 3.78
N GLY A 118 3.49 6.44 5.02
CA GLY A 118 3.93 5.73 6.22
C GLY A 118 5.43 5.88 6.47
N LYS A 119 5.95 5.03 7.37
CA LYS A 119 7.34 5.11 7.86
C LYS A 119 8.37 4.45 6.92
N SER A 120 7.93 3.54 6.05
CA SER A 120 8.79 2.79 5.14
C SER A 120 8.34 3.04 3.70
N VAL A 121 9.23 3.62 2.88
CA VAL A 121 8.93 3.99 1.50
C VAL A 121 10.07 3.56 0.59
N LEU A 122 9.71 2.87 -0.51
CA LEU A 122 10.61 2.58 -1.62
C LEU A 122 10.19 3.42 -2.82
N TYR A 123 11.15 4.06 -3.47
CA TYR A 123 10.92 4.84 -4.69
C TYR A 123 11.49 4.11 -5.89
N GLY A 124 10.71 4.06 -6.96
CA GLY A 124 11.09 3.53 -8.26
C GLY A 124 10.75 4.51 -9.37
N ALA A 125 10.97 4.11 -10.62
CA ALA A 125 10.63 4.89 -11.81
C ALA A 125 11.21 6.33 -11.83
N GLY A 126 12.39 6.53 -11.24
CA GLY A 126 13.07 7.83 -11.20
C GLY A 126 12.57 8.81 -10.12
N LEU A 127 11.58 8.40 -9.31
CA LEU A 127 11.08 9.20 -8.20
C LEU A 127 12.08 9.23 -7.04
N THR A 128 12.05 10.31 -6.27
CA THR A 128 13.02 10.60 -5.22
C THR A 128 12.39 10.87 -3.86
N GLY A 129 11.06 10.95 -3.79
CA GLY A 129 10.32 11.30 -2.59
C GLY A 129 10.18 12.80 -2.35
N THR A 130 10.65 13.62 -3.28
CA THR A 130 10.41 15.07 -3.30
C THR A 130 9.12 15.43 -4.05
N GLU A 131 8.53 14.46 -4.76
CA GLU A 131 7.33 14.68 -5.55
C GLU A 131 6.12 14.91 -4.65
N PRO A 132 5.26 15.89 -4.96
CA PRO A 132 4.09 16.17 -4.15
C PRO A 132 3.08 15.01 -4.21
N PRO A 133 2.26 14.83 -3.17
CA PRO A 133 1.18 13.85 -3.18
C PRO A 133 0.26 13.98 -4.39
N TYR A 134 -0.12 12.85 -4.97
CA TYR A 134 -0.94 12.76 -6.16
C TYR A 134 -1.61 11.37 -6.29
N PRO A 135 -2.88 11.26 -6.71
CA PRO A 135 -3.82 12.35 -6.96
C PRO A 135 -4.23 13.04 -5.66
N ILE A 136 -4.66 14.30 -5.75
CA ILE A 136 -5.26 15.01 -4.63
C ILE A 136 -6.72 14.59 -4.54
N CYS A 137 -7.01 13.67 -3.62
CA CYS A 137 -8.37 13.28 -3.31
C CYS A 137 -8.84 13.99 -2.04
N ALA A 138 -10.01 14.64 -2.11
CA ALA A 138 -10.67 15.14 -0.91
C ALA A 138 -11.02 13.94 -0.03
N ARG A 139 -10.63 13.99 1.25
CA ARG A 139 -11.09 13.03 2.27
C ARG A 139 -12.51 13.38 2.69
#